data_AF-A0A1V6IYJ8-F1
#
_entry.id   AF-A0A1V6IYJ8-F1
#
_cell.length_a   1.000
_cell.length_b   1.000
_cell.length_c   1.000
_cell.angle_alpha   90.00
_cell.angle_beta   90.00
_cell.angle_gamma   90.00
#
_symmetry.space_group_name_H-M   'P 1'
#
loop_
_entity.id
_entity.type
_entity.pdbx_description
1 polymer ?
#
loop_
_entity_poly.entity_id
_entity_poly.type
_entity_poly.pdbx_seq_one_letter_code
_entity_poly.pdbx_strand_id
1 'polypeptide(L)'
;MPKRQILIRDVPESLYEWIEKERHAKRVSQKEFLLKVLENAAVHSSGEAGTAGPSAFSKMTLVYWKSKKFWLGKLLEHPEIMTQGRTLEELEKNIREAFLLMALDEVPEQYQIREVAMA
;
A
#
# COMPACT_ATOMS: atom_id res chain seq x y z
N MET A 1 -26.89 10.59 3.27
CA MET A 1 -25.44 10.28 3.40
C MET A 1 -24.69 10.89 2.22
N PRO A 2 -23.56 11.58 2.42
CA PRO A 2 -22.81 12.16 1.31
C PRO A 2 -22.24 11.05 0.43
N LYS A 3 -22.57 11.07 -0.86
CA LYS A 3 -21.99 10.14 -1.85
C LYS A 3 -20.52 10.52 -2.05
N ARG A 4 -19.58 9.63 -1.72
CA ARG A 4 -18.17 9.78 -2.11
C ARG A 4 -18.07 9.68 -3.63
N GLN A 5 -17.63 10.74 -4.29
CA GLN A 5 -17.40 10.78 -5.74
C GLN A 5 -15.97 10.30 -6.01
N ILE A 6 -15.79 9.39 -6.96
CA ILE A 6 -14.48 8.91 -7.38
C ILE A 6 -14.01 9.83 -8.50
N LEU A 7 -12.93 10.57 -8.26
CA LEU A 7 -12.26 11.41 -9.26
C LEU A 7 -10.94 10.73 -9.62
N ILE A 8 -10.71 10.47 -10.91
CA ILE A 8 -9.43 9.93 -11.39
C ILE A 8 -8.70 11.05 -12.12
N ARG A 9 -7.44 11.29 -11.73
CA ARG A 9 -6.54 12.27 -12.36
C ARG A 9 -5.32 11.52 -12.90
N ASP A 10 -4.62 12.14 -13.85
CA ASP A 10 -3.34 11.66 -14.38
C ASP A 10 -3.39 10.22 -14.94
N VAL A 11 -4.52 9.85 -15.57
CA VAL A 11 -4.67 8.56 -16.25
C VAL A 11 -3.91 8.60 -17.58
N PRO A 12 -2.97 7.68 -17.83
CA PRO A 12 -2.35 7.56 -19.14
C PRO A 12 -3.41 7.36 -20.23
N GLU A 13 -3.23 8.00 -21.38
CA GLU A 13 -4.21 7.97 -22.49
C GLU A 13 -4.57 6.54 -22.91
N SER A 14 -3.58 5.65 -22.98
CA SER A 14 -3.77 4.22 -23.29
C SER A 14 -4.71 3.50 -22.31
N LEU A 15 -4.67 3.87 -21.04
CA LEU A 15 -5.53 3.29 -20.01
C LEU A 15 -6.94 3.88 -20.09
N TYR A 16 -7.06 5.17 -20.41
CA TYR A 16 -8.35 5.81 -20.64
C TYR A 16 -9.09 5.16 -21.82
N GLU A 17 -8.43 5.01 -22.97
CA GLU A 17 -9.00 4.38 -24.16
C GLU A 17 -9.48 2.94 -23.89
N TRP A 18 -8.69 2.18 -23.13
CA TRP A 18 -9.08 0.84 -22.71
C TRP A 18 -10.34 0.85 -21.83
N ILE A 19 -10.40 1.74 -20.82
CA ILE A 19 -11.57 1.88 -19.93
C ILE A 19 -12.82 2.22 -20.74
N GLU A 20 -12.72 3.17 -21.68
CA GLU A 20 -13.84 3.57 -22.53
C GLU A 20 -14.34 2.37 -23.36
N LYS A 21 -13.44 1.70 -24.07
CA LYS A 21 -13.76 0.55 -24.93
C LYS A 21 -14.44 -0.58 -24.16
N GLU A 22 -13.89 -0.97 -23.02
CA GLU A 22 -14.41 -2.08 -22.21
C GLU A 22 -15.75 -1.75 -21.55
N ARG A 23 -15.91 -0.51 -21.06
CA ARG A 23 -17.18 -0.07 -20.50
C ARG A 23 -18.29 -0.09 -21.56
N HIS A 24 -18.00 0.40 -22.76
CA HIS A 24 -18.97 0.41 -23.86
C HIS A 24 -19.40 -1.01 -24.26
N ALA A 25 -18.44 -1.94 -24.35
CA ALA A 25 -18.72 -3.34 -24.61
C ALA A 25 -19.63 -3.96 -23.53
N LYS A 26 -19.41 -3.61 -22.27
CA LYS A 26 -20.15 -4.14 -21.11
C LYS A 26 -21.42 -3.35 -20.76
N ARG A 27 -21.70 -2.24 -21.44
CA ARG A 27 -22.88 -1.36 -21.24
C ARG A 27 -23.10 -0.96 -19.78
N VAL A 28 -22.03 -0.61 -19.08
CA VAL A 28 -22.08 -0.14 -17.68
C VAL A 28 -21.64 1.31 -17.60
N SER A 29 -21.88 1.99 -16.48
CA SER A 29 -21.31 3.33 -16.25
C SER A 29 -19.81 3.25 -15.95
N GLN A 30 -19.08 4.37 -16.12
CA GLN A 30 -17.64 4.43 -15.82
C GLN A 30 -17.38 4.11 -14.35
N LYS A 31 -18.21 4.66 -13.45
CA LYS A 31 -18.16 4.37 -12.01
C LYS A 31 -18.33 2.88 -11.72
N GLU A 32 -19.33 2.24 -12.29
CA GLU A 32 -19.58 0.81 -12.04
C GLU A 32 -18.47 -0.07 -12.61
N PHE A 33 -17.93 0.29 -13.78
CA PHE A 33 -16.81 -0.42 -14.37
C PHE A 33 -15.57 -0.33 -13.47
N LEU A 34 -15.22 0.88 -13.01
CA LEU A 34 -14.08 1.10 -12.12
C LEU A 34 -14.24 0.37 -10.78
N LEU A 35 -15.43 0.41 -10.18
CA LEU A 35 -15.71 -0.34 -8.96
C LEU A 35 -15.49 -1.84 -9.17
N LYS A 36 -16.00 -2.41 -10.26
CA LYS A 36 -15.78 -3.83 -10.59
C LYS A 36 -14.31 -4.17 -10.83
N VAL A 37 -13.56 -3.29 -11.48
CA VAL A 37 -12.12 -3.49 -11.71
C VAL A 37 -11.36 -3.47 -10.39
N LEU A 38 -11.67 -2.51 -9.50
CA LEU A 38 -11.07 -2.40 -8.17
C LEU A 38 -11.45 -3.57 -7.27
N GLU A 39 -12.71 -4.01 -7.27
CA GLU A 39 -13.19 -5.19 -6.55
C GLU A 39 -12.49 -6.46 -7.04
N ASN A 40 -12.41 -6.66 -8.37
CA ASN A 40 -11.68 -7.81 -8.92
C ASN A 40 -10.19 -7.76 -8.55
N ALA A 41 -9.55 -6.60 -8.67
CA ALA A 41 -8.15 -6.45 -8.28
C ALA A 41 -7.96 -6.75 -6.78
N ALA A 42 -8.88 -6.32 -5.91
CA ALA A 42 -8.87 -6.65 -4.50
C ALA A 42 -9.04 -8.15 -4.25
N VAL A 43 -9.98 -8.81 -4.94
CA VAL A 43 -10.25 -10.26 -4.83
C VAL A 43 -9.09 -11.11 -5.33
N HIS A 44 -8.36 -10.66 -6.35
CA HIS A 44 -7.21 -11.40 -6.90
C HIS A 44 -5.89 -11.01 -6.20
N SER A 45 -5.88 -9.92 -5.42
CA SER A 45 -4.76 -9.59 -4.53
C SER A 45 -4.70 -10.47 -3.27
N SER A 46 -5.80 -11.15 -2.92
CA SER A 46 -5.92 -12.00 -1.73
C SER A 46 -5.57 -13.48 -1.98
N GLY A 47 -4.88 -13.80 -3.08
CA GLY A 47 -4.35 -15.13 -3.39
C GLY A 47 -3.07 -15.54 -2.64
N GLU A 48 -2.41 -14.62 -1.95
CA GLU A 48 -1.36 -14.92 -0.96
C GLU A 48 -1.78 -14.36 0.40
N ALA A 49 -1.77 -15.24 1.40
CA ALA A 49 -2.32 -15.12 2.75
C ALA A 49 -2.33 -13.73 3.40
N GLY A 50 -3.48 -13.39 3.99
CA GLY A 50 -3.58 -12.43 5.10
C GLY A 50 -4.53 -11.26 4.82
N THR A 51 -5.49 -11.06 5.70
CA THR A 51 -6.46 -9.96 5.69
C THR A 51 -5.79 -8.60 5.46
N ALA A 52 -6.02 -7.97 4.31
CA ALA A 52 -5.71 -6.56 4.10
C ALA A 52 -6.88 -5.89 3.38
N GLY A 53 -7.82 -5.36 4.17
CA GLY A 53 -8.56 -4.15 3.79
C GLY A 53 -7.59 -2.96 3.65
N PRO A 54 -8.06 -1.79 3.20
CA PRO A 54 -7.25 -0.80 2.49
C PRO A 54 -6.19 -0.13 3.38
N SER A 55 -5.03 -0.77 3.49
CA SER A 55 -3.81 -0.17 3.99
C SER A 55 -3.32 0.86 2.96
N ALA A 56 -3.89 2.05 3.04
CA ALA A 56 -3.26 3.27 2.53
C ALA A 56 -2.15 3.76 3.48
N PHE A 57 -1.44 2.86 4.15
CA PHE A 57 -0.04 3.13 4.46
C PHE A 57 0.71 2.94 3.15
N SER A 58 1.22 4.05 2.63
CA SER A 58 2.16 4.09 1.51
C SER A 58 3.06 2.86 1.52
N LYS A 59 3.04 2.05 0.45
CA LYS A 59 4.01 0.96 0.29
C LYS A 59 5.40 1.59 0.38
N MET A 60 6.17 1.23 1.41
CA MET A 60 7.57 1.65 1.56
C MET A 60 8.48 0.63 0.90
N THR A 61 9.62 1.10 0.40
CA THR A 61 10.54 0.31 -0.40
C THR A 61 11.73 -0.14 0.43
N LEU A 62 11.81 -1.44 0.73
CA LEU A 62 12.95 -2.04 1.42
C LEU A 62 14.05 -2.40 0.41
N VAL A 63 15.22 -1.75 0.54
CA VAL A 63 16.45 -2.21 -0.12
C VAL A 63 17.18 -3.12 0.85
N TYR A 64 17.43 -4.37 0.45
CA TYR A 64 18.09 -5.35 1.30
C TYR A 64 19.15 -6.15 0.54
N TRP A 65 20.12 -6.66 1.29
CA TRP A 65 21.19 -7.51 0.76
C TRP A 65 21.66 -8.50 1.82
N LYS A 66 22.18 -9.65 1.36
CA LYS A 66 22.74 -10.66 2.25
C LYS A 66 24.21 -10.38 2.55
N SER A 67 24.55 -10.33 3.83
CA SER A 67 25.92 -10.38 4.34
C SER A 67 26.24 -11.78 4.88
N LYS A 68 27.36 -11.96 5.57
CA LYS A 68 27.87 -13.27 6.00
C LYS A 68 26.85 -14.08 6.81
N LYS A 69 26.28 -13.47 7.86
CA LYS A 69 25.37 -14.14 8.81
C LYS A 69 23.99 -13.48 8.92
N PHE A 70 23.82 -12.32 8.29
CA PHE A 70 22.65 -11.47 8.44
C PHE A 70 22.23 -10.91 7.09
N TRP A 71 20.94 -10.69 6.95
CA TRP A 71 20.35 -9.77 6.01
C TRP A 71 20.44 -8.36 6.58
N LEU A 72 20.89 -7.41 5.77
CA LEU A 72 20.84 -5.99 6.08
C LEU A 72 19.81 -5.35 5.17
N GLY A 73 19.13 -4.32 5.65
CA GLY A 73 18.25 -3.54 4.81
C GLY A 73 17.95 -2.16 5.37
N LYS A 74 17.49 -1.27 4.48
CA LYS A 74 17.06 0.09 4.79
C LYS A 74 15.84 0.48 3.96
N LEU A 75 15.06 1.43 4.47
CA LEU A 75 13.96 2.02 3.69
C LEU A 75 14.50 3.10 2.74
N LEU A 76 13.99 3.16 1.50
CA LEU A 76 14.37 4.23 0.57
C LEU A 76 13.81 5.58 0.99
N GLU A 77 12.58 5.56 1.49
CA GLU A 77 11.83 6.75 1.92
C GLU A 77 12.39 7.31 3.23
N HIS A 78 12.99 6.44 4.04
CA HIS A 78 13.64 6.75 5.32
C HIS A 78 15.01 6.04 5.41
N PRO A 79 16.04 6.55 4.71
CA PRO A 79 17.37 5.92 4.69
C PRO A 79 18.05 5.82 6.07
N GLU A 80 17.61 6.63 7.03
CA GLU A 80 17.98 6.60 8.45
C GLU A 80 17.50 5.31 9.14
N ILE A 81 16.41 4.70 8.65
CA ILE A 81 15.92 3.41 9.13
C ILE A 81 16.71 2.31 8.44
N MET A 82 17.70 1.78 9.15
CA MET A 82 18.49 0.63 8.73
C MET A 82 18.52 -0.40 9.86
N THR A 83 18.21 -1.65 9.53
CA THR A 83 18.25 -2.76 10.47
C THR A 83 18.89 -4.00 9.86
N GLN A 84 19.02 -5.06 10.66
CA GLN A 84 19.53 -6.35 10.23
C GLN A 84 18.68 -7.48 10.83
N GLY A 85 18.66 -8.64 10.19
CA GLY A 85 18.01 -9.85 10.69
C GLY A 85 18.74 -11.11 10.23
N ARG A 86 18.61 -12.24 10.94
CA ARG A 86 19.19 -13.53 10.51
C ARG A 86 18.41 -14.13 9.36
N THR A 87 17.10 -13.87 9.31
CA THR A 87 16.22 -14.20 8.19
C THR A 87 15.64 -12.94 7.56
N LEU A 88 15.00 -13.07 6.39
CA LEU A 88 14.41 -11.93 5.70
C LEU A 88 13.17 -11.44 6.48
N GLU A 89 12.40 -12.36 7.05
CA GLU A 89 11.23 -12.07 7.88
C GLU A 89 11.63 -11.30 9.15
N GLU A 90 12.75 -11.68 9.78
CA GLU A 90 13.30 -10.96 10.92
C GLU A 90 13.74 -9.54 10.53
N LEU A 91 14.41 -9.38 9.37
CA LEU A 91 14.77 -8.07 8.86
C LEU A 91 13.52 -7.20 8.65
N GLU A 92 12.48 -7.72 8.00
CA GLU A 92 11.24 -6.97 7.78
C GLU A 92 10.54 -6.57 9.08
N LYS A 93 10.49 -7.48 10.07
CA LYS A 93 9.95 -7.19 11.40
C LYS A 93 10.71 -6.04 12.05
N ASN A 94 12.04 -6.10 12.03
CA ASN A 94 12.90 -5.09 12.61
C ASN A 94 12.74 -3.73 11.88
N ILE A 95 12.58 -3.72 10.55
CA ILE A 95 12.28 -2.50 9.79
C ILE A 95 10.94 -1.87 10.21
N ARG A 96 9.86 -2.67 10.32
CA ARG A 96 8.54 -2.16 10.74
C ARG A 96 8.58 -1.59 12.14
N GLU A 97 9.27 -2.25 13.06
CA GLU A 97 9.43 -1.78 14.44
C GLU A 97 10.24 -0.48 14.50
N ALA A 98 11.36 -0.40 13.79
CA ALA A 98 12.18 0.81 13.72
C ALA A 98 11.39 1.99 13.11
N PHE A 99 10.59 1.75 12.07
CA PHE A 99 9.70 2.76 11.50
C PHE A 99 8.66 3.26 12.50
N LEU A 100 8.01 2.34 13.22
CA LEU A 100 7.01 2.71 14.22
C LEU A 100 7.63 3.51 15.37
N LEU A 101 8.82 3.14 15.83
CA LEU A 101 9.54 3.89 16.85
C LEU A 101 9.85 5.31 16.39
N MET A 102 10.37 5.48 15.18
CA MET A 102 10.62 6.81 14.61
C MET A 102 9.33 7.63 14.46
N ALA A 103 8.25 7.01 13.97
CA ALA A 103 6.97 7.69 13.75
C ALA A 103 6.26 8.10 15.05
N LEU A 104 6.59 7.45 16.17
CA LEU A 104 5.96 7.67 17.48
C LEU A 104 6.88 8.33 18.51
N ASP A 105 8.11 8.71 18.16
CA ASP A 105 9.14 9.21 19.09
C ASP A 105 8.67 10.42 19.93
N GLU A 106 7.74 11.22 19.40
CA GLU A 106 7.16 12.39 20.08
C GLU A 106 5.68 12.21 20.49
N VAL A 107 5.14 11.01 20.32
CA VAL A 107 3.74 10.71 20.62
C VAL A 107 3.63 10.22 22.08
N PRO A 108 2.72 10.77 22.91
CA PRO A 108 2.52 10.29 24.28
C PRO A 108 2.20 8.79 24.34
N GLU A 109 2.65 8.10 25.39
CA GLU A 109 2.49 6.63 25.54
C GLU A 109 1.04 6.14 25.38
N GLN A 110 0.06 6.96 25.77
CA GLN A 110 -1.37 6.64 25.68
C GLN A 110 -1.98 7.16 24.36
N TYR A 111 -1.47 6.67 23.23
CA TYR A 111 -1.98 7.06 21.91
C TYR A 111 -3.05 6.10 21.38
N GLN A 112 -3.89 6.61 20.47
CA GLN A 112 -4.85 5.81 19.71
C GLN A 112 -4.58 6.03 18.22
N ILE A 113 -4.54 4.95 17.45
CA ILE A 113 -4.39 4.99 16.00
C ILE A 113 -5.78 4.94 15.37
N ARG A 114 -6.05 5.84 14.41
CA ARG A 114 -7.28 5.82 13.61
C ARG A 114 -6.96 6.12 12.15
N GLU A 115 -7.52 5.33 11.25
CA GLU A 115 -7.44 5.61 9.80
C GLU A 115 -8.25 6.85 9.43
N VAL A 116 -7.62 7.77 8.69
CA VAL A 116 -8.26 8.98 8.18
C VAL A 116 -8.06 9.01 6.66
N ALA A 117 -9.16 9.01 5.92
CA ALA A 117 -9.12 9.19 4.48
C ALA A 117 -8.87 10.68 4.15
N MET A 118 -7.82 10.95 3.38
CA MET A 118 -7.59 12.29 2.80
C MET A 118 -8.45 12.40 1.53
N ALA A 119 -9.23 13.48 1.41
CA ALA A 119 -10.17 13.75 0.32
C ALA A 119 -9.50 14.47 -0.86
#